data_AF-A0ABD6NUF2-F1
#
_entry.id   AF-A0ABD6NUF2-F1
#
_cell.length_a   1.000
_cell.length_b   1.000
_cell.length_c   1.000
_cell.angle_alpha   90.00
_cell.angle_beta   90.00
_cell.angle_gamma   90.00
#
_symmetry.space_group_name_H-M   'P 1'
#
loop_
_entity.id
_entity.type
_entity.pdbx_description
1 polymer ?
#
loop_
_entity_poly.entity_id
_entity_poly.type
_entity_poly.pdbx_seq_one_letter_code
_entity_poly.pdbx_strand_id
1 'polypeptide(L)'
;MVPQARAETTRQKILDAAIDVFSEVGYAAAGLGEVIQRAGMTKGALYHHFDSKEALATTIIEQGTSLTRDAFRRVCESSSPALENMIHGVFIMADLLVSDRAVSTAEQLTRLLAGFNDAASRVWPDRLQAMITQADLASAEGDLREGLDSYVVSEAILGAVFGANLFSDAAGGSDHLMRLTRSLELLLPAIVADRSLDYFREFVAREPLRHHPATAAG
;
A
#
# COMPACT_ATOMS: atom_id res chain seq x y z
N MET A 1 -19.82 -4.04 29.21
CA MET A 1 -19.00 -4.29 28.00
C MET A 1 -19.78 -4.44 26.69
N VAL A 2 -21.10 -4.72 26.69
CA VAL A 2 -21.91 -4.92 25.46
C VAL A 2 -22.14 -3.65 24.59
N PRO A 3 -22.27 -2.42 25.12
CA PRO A 3 -22.56 -1.23 24.28
C PRO A 3 -21.45 -0.85 23.31
N GLN A 4 -20.19 -0.95 23.76
CA GLN A 4 -19.01 -0.55 22.98
C GLN A 4 -18.76 -1.47 21.79
N ALA A 5 -18.95 -2.79 21.96
CA ALA A 5 -18.81 -3.76 20.87
C ALA A 5 -19.84 -3.55 19.75
N ARG A 6 -21.09 -3.16 20.10
CA ARG A 6 -22.12 -2.83 19.11
C ARG A 6 -21.85 -1.52 18.38
N ALA A 7 -21.33 -0.52 19.10
CA ALA A 7 -20.90 0.74 18.50
C ALA A 7 -19.77 0.52 17.50
N GLU A 8 -18.78 -0.30 17.84
CA GLU A 8 -17.66 -0.62 16.93
C GLU A 8 -18.12 -1.39 15.69
N THR A 9 -18.99 -2.38 15.88
CA THR A 9 -19.58 -3.13 14.75
C THR A 9 -20.35 -2.21 13.80
N THR A 10 -21.05 -1.21 14.34
CA THR A 10 -21.81 -0.24 13.53
C THR A 10 -20.87 0.71 12.80
N ARG A 11 -19.83 1.19 13.48
CA ARG A 11 -18.77 2.02 12.89
C ARG A 11 -18.12 1.31 11.70
N GLN A 12 -17.75 0.03 11.85
CA GLN A 12 -17.13 -0.74 10.78
C GLN A 12 -18.07 -0.94 9.58
N LYS A 13 -19.36 -1.25 9.81
CA LYS A 13 -20.35 -1.35 8.72
C LYS A 13 -20.47 -0.08 7.89
N ILE A 14 -20.39 1.09 8.53
CA ILE A 14 -20.42 2.37 7.83
C ILE A 14 -19.14 2.56 7.00
N LEU A 15 -17.98 2.17 7.54
CA LEU A 15 -16.70 2.23 6.83
C LEU A 15 -16.68 1.31 5.61
N ASP A 16 -17.12 0.06 5.75
CA ASP A 16 -17.17 -0.91 4.65
C ASP A 16 -18.07 -0.37 3.52
N ALA A 17 -19.25 0.15 3.86
CA ALA A 17 -20.15 0.78 2.91
C ALA A 17 -19.54 2.03 2.24
N ALA A 18 -18.78 2.83 2.99
CA ALA A 18 -18.11 4.01 2.44
C ALA A 18 -16.96 3.62 1.50
N ILE A 19 -16.20 2.57 1.82
CA ILE A 19 -15.17 2.00 0.95
C ILE A 19 -15.78 1.56 -0.38
N ASP A 20 -16.89 0.81 -0.33
CA ASP A 20 -17.61 0.38 -1.54
C ASP A 20 -18.03 1.58 -2.40
N VAL A 21 -18.76 2.54 -1.81
CA VAL A 21 -19.23 3.74 -2.52
C VAL A 21 -18.06 4.53 -3.12
N PHE A 22 -17.01 4.79 -2.34
CA PHE A 22 -15.86 5.58 -2.80
C PHE A 22 -15.08 4.87 -3.91
N SER A 23 -14.97 3.54 -3.85
CA SER A 23 -14.32 2.74 -4.90
C SER A 23 -15.12 2.67 -6.21
N GLU A 24 -16.46 2.72 -6.12
CA GLU A 24 -17.35 2.58 -7.29
C GLU A 24 -17.54 3.89 -8.06
N VAL A 25 -17.84 4.99 -7.35
CA VAL A 25 -18.20 6.28 -7.99
C VAL A 25 -17.16 7.37 -7.78
N GLY A 26 -16.10 7.08 -7.02
CA GLY A 26 -15.07 8.04 -6.66
C GLY A 26 -15.49 8.97 -5.51
N TYR A 27 -14.49 9.48 -4.79
CA TYR A 27 -14.72 10.32 -3.62
C TYR A 27 -15.55 11.56 -3.96
N ALA A 28 -15.28 12.29 -5.04
CA ALA A 28 -15.99 13.54 -5.33
C ALA A 28 -17.51 13.34 -5.52
N ALA A 29 -17.93 12.32 -6.28
CA ALA A 29 -19.32 12.06 -6.61
C ALA A 29 -20.11 11.37 -5.47
N ALA A 30 -19.42 10.66 -4.58
CA ALA A 30 -20.05 9.92 -3.50
C ALA A 30 -20.88 10.79 -2.54
N GLY A 31 -22.12 10.38 -2.23
CA GLY A 31 -22.97 11.05 -1.26
C GLY A 31 -23.06 10.29 0.07
N LEU A 32 -23.09 10.98 1.20
CA LEU A 32 -23.34 10.35 2.51
C LEU A 32 -24.69 9.61 2.56
N GLY A 33 -25.68 10.05 1.79
CA GLY A 33 -26.97 9.35 1.67
C GLY A 33 -26.83 7.95 1.07
N GLU A 34 -25.94 7.78 0.09
CA GLU A 34 -25.68 6.49 -0.53
C GLU A 34 -24.96 5.55 0.44
N VAL A 35 -23.99 6.06 1.20
CA VAL A 35 -23.32 5.32 2.28
C VAL A 35 -24.33 4.86 3.33
N ILE A 36 -25.25 5.72 3.75
CA ILE A 36 -26.31 5.41 4.72
C ILE A 36 -27.20 4.27 4.20
N GLN A 37 -27.64 4.36 2.94
CA GLN A 37 -28.46 3.33 2.30
C GLN A 37 -27.72 1.99 2.22
N ARG A 38 -26.45 2.01 1.80
CA ARG A 38 -25.63 0.80 1.64
C ARG A 38 -25.30 0.13 2.97
N ALA A 39 -25.00 0.92 4.00
CA ALA A 39 -24.77 0.42 5.35
C ALA A 39 -26.04 -0.10 6.03
N GLY A 40 -27.23 0.19 5.49
CA GLY A 40 -28.52 -0.12 6.13
C GLY A 40 -28.72 0.64 7.45
N MET A 41 -28.13 1.84 7.56
CA MET A 41 -28.12 2.64 8.78
C MET A 41 -29.07 3.84 8.67
N THR A 42 -29.30 4.51 9.79
CA THR A 42 -30.00 5.80 9.78
C THR A 42 -29.01 6.94 9.64
N LYS A 43 -29.49 8.11 9.19
CA LYS A 43 -28.71 9.34 9.19
C LYS A 43 -28.11 9.63 10.57
N GLY A 44 -28.91 9.52 11.63
CA GLY A 44 -28.45 9.74 13.01
C GLY A 44 -27.35 8.77 13.44
N ALA A 45 -27.42 7.50 13.02
CA ALA A 45 -26.37 6.52 13.30
C ALA A 45 -25.05 6.87 12.60
N LEU A 46 -25.09 7.32 11.33
CA LEU A 46 -23.87 7.74 10.63
C LEU A 46 -23.22 8.95 11.32
N TYR A 47 -23.99 10.01 11.57
CA TYR A 47 -23.46 11.23 12.19
C TYR A 47 -23.06 11.05 13.66
N HIS A 48 -23.47 9.96 14.31
CA HIS A 48 -22.94 9.60 15.63
C HIS A 48 -21.50 9.09 15.57
N HIS A 49 -21.09 8.49 14.44
CA HIS A 49 -19.75 7.92 14.26
C HIS A 49 -18.82 8.78 13.41
N PHE A 50 -19.36 9.56 12.47
CA PHE A 50 -18.60 10.37 11.53
C PHE A 50 -19.29 11.70 11.27
N ASP A 51 -18.62 12.78 11.64
CA ASP A 51 -19.15 14.14 11.52
C ASP A 51 -19.25 14.63 10.07
N SER A 52 -18.46 14.04 9.17
CA SER A 52 -18.41 14.44 7.76
C SER A 52 -17.96 13.31 6.84
N LYS A 53 -18.13 13.54 5.54
CA LYS A 53 -17.57 12.70 4.47
C LYS A 53 -16.03 12.68 4.50
N GLU A 54 -15.42 13.79 4.88
CA GLU A 54 -13.99 13.88 5.07
C GLU A 54 -13.54 13.02 6.26
N ALA A 55 -14.26 13.04 7.39
CA ALA A 55 -13.94 12.20 8.55
C ALA A 55 -14.00 10.70 8.20
N LEU A 56 -14.95 10.29 7.34
CA LEU A 56 -14.97 8.93 6.77
C LEU A 56 -13.72 8.65 5.94
N ALA A 57 -13.38 9.53 5.00
CA ALA A 57 -12.20 9.36 4.15
C ALA A 57 -10.90 9.31 4.96
N THR A 58 -10.72 10.19 5.94
CA THR A 58 -9.60 10.17 6.89
C THR A 58 -9.47 8.82 7.57
N THR A 59 -10.59 8.28 8.08
CA THR A 59 -10.58 6.99 8.77
C THR A 59 -10.20 5.84 7.83
N ILE A 60 -10.70 5.85 6.58
CA ILE A 60 -10.35 4.86 5.56
C ILE A 60 -8.85 4.95 5.22
N ILE A 61 -8.32 6.17 5.03
CA ILE A 61 -6.89 6.41 4.80
C ILE A 61 -6.07 5.81 5.94
N GLU A 62 -6.40 6.13 7.19
CA GLU A 62 -5.67 5.64 8.37
C GLU A 62 -5.70 4.10 8.46
N GLN A 63 -6.86 3.47 8.23
CA GLN A 63 -7.00 2.01 8.27
C GLN A 63 -6.19 1.33 7.15
N GLY A 64 -6.39 1.73 5.89
CA GLY A 64 -5.70 1.12 4.76
C GLY A 64 -4.19 1.34 4.79
N THR A 65 -3.73 2.52 5.23
CA THR A 65 -2.30 2.79 5.40
C THR A 65 -1.69 2.05 6.59
N SER A 66 -2.46 1.75 7.64
CA SER A 66 -2.00 0.87 8.71
C SER A 66 -1.80 -0.55 8.23
N LEU A 67 -2.70 -1.09 7.41
CA LEU A 67 -2.56 -2.45 6.88
C LEU A 67 -1.25 -2.62 6.09
N THR A 68 -0.95 -1.69 5.19
CA THR A 68 0.28 -1.70 4.39
C THR A 68 1.53 -1.47 5.24
N ARG A 69 1.49 -0.52 6.16
CA ARG A 69 2.59 -0.24 7.11
C ARG A 69 2.87 -1.43 8.03
N ASP A 70 1.84 -2.06 8.59
CA ASP A 70 1.98 -3.21 9.48
C ASP A 70 2.48 -4.43 8.73
N ALA A 71 2.07 -4.62 7.47
CA ALA A 71 2.62 -5.65 6.60
C ALA A 71 4.11 -5.43 6.33
N PHE A 72 4.51 -4.21 5.98
CA PHE A 72 5.92 -3.86 5.79
C PHE A 72 6.73 -4.05 7.07
N ARG A 73 6.21 -3.60 8.22
CA ARG A 73 6.88 -3.78 9.53
C ARG A 73 7.15 -5.26 9.81
N ARG A 74 6.19 -6.14 9.58
CA ARG A 74 6.36 -7.60 9.78
C ARG A 74 7.47 -8.18 8.91
N VAL A 75 7.67 -7.66 7.70
CA VAL A 75 8.80 -8.06 6.84
C VAL A 75 10.12 -7.63 7.45
N CYS A 76 10.22 -6.37 7.88
CA CYS A 76 11.43 -5.81 8.49
C CYS A 76 11.77 -6.40 9.87
N GLU A 77 10.80 -7.04 10.54
CA GLU A 77 11.03 -7.79 11.78
C GLU A 77 11.71 -9.15 11.52
N SER A 78 11.81 -9.59 10.26
CA SER A 78 12.56 -10.79 9.89
C SER A 78 14.07 -10.59 10.03
N SER A 79 14.82 -11.68 10.18
CA SER A 79 16.29 -11.64 10.18
C SER A 79 16.90 -11.58 8.77
N SER A 80 16.10 -11.21 7.76
CA SER A 80 16.54 -11.13 6.36
C SER A 80 17.29 -9.82 6.12
N PRO A 81 18.23 -9.77 5.15
CA PRO A 81 18.90 -8.55 4.72
C PRO A 81 17.91 -7.42 4.39
N ALA A 82 18.31 -6.18 4.67
CA ALA A 82 17.42 -5.03 4.55
C ALA A 82 16.96 -4.78 3.10
N LEU A 83 17.79 -5.04 2.10
CA LEU A 83 17.37 -4.93 0.69
C LEU A 83 16.35 -6.01 0.31
N GLU A 84 16.44 -7.22 0.89
CA GLU A 84 15.39 -8.23 0.72
C GLU A 84 14.08 -7.76 1.34
N ASN A 85 14.13 -7.15 2.54
CA ASN A 85 12.95 -6.61 3.20
C ASN A 85 12.29 -5.52 2.36
N MET A 86 13.08 -4.63 1.75
CA MET A 86 12.56 -3.61 0.83
C MET A 86 11.86 -4.23 -0.36
N ILE A 87 12.53 -5.16 -1.05
CA ILE A 87 12.00 -5.82 -2.26
C ILE A 87 10.73 -6.61 -1.92
N HIS A 88 10.78 -7.49 -0.92
CA HIS A 88 9.63 -8.28 -0.51
C HIS A 88 8.47 -7.39 -0.04
N GLY A 89 8.78 -6.33 0.71
CA GLY A 89 7.81 -5.34 1.16
C GLY A 89 7.07 -4.64 0.02
N VAL A 90 7.78 -4.30 -1.07
CA VAL A 90 7.15 -3.69 -2.24
C VAL A 90 6.30 -4.67 -3.06
N PHE A 91 6.64 -5.95 -3.09
CA PHE A 91 5.78 -6.99 -3.67
C PHE A 91 4.49 -7.21 -2.85
N ILE A 92 4.59 -7.25 -1.52
CA ILE A 92 3.42 -7.29 -0.64
C ILE A 92 2.53 -6.07 -0.85
N MET A 93 3.13 -4.88 -0.95
CA MET A 93 2.38 -3.65 -1.20
C MET A 93 1.66 -3.69 -2.55
N ALA A 94 2.34 -4.18 -3.60
CA ALA A 94 1.74 -4.32 -4.92
C ALA A 94 0.56 -5.29 -4.91
N ASP A 95 0.67 -6.43 -4.22
CA ASP A 95 -0.44 -7.37 -4.07
C ASP A 95 -1.62 -6.74 -3.30
N LEU A 96 -1.37 -6.14 -2.14
CA LEU A 96 -2.42 -5.51 -1.31
C LEU A 96 -3.16 -4.39 -2.04
N LEU A 97 -2.48 -3.63 -2.91
CA LEU A 97 -3.10 -2.57 -3.71
C LEU A 97 -4.14 -3.11 -4.71
N VAL A 98 -4.06 -4.39 -5.07
CA VAL A 98 -4.99 -5.07 -5.98
C VAL A 98 -5.96 -5.99 -5.24
N SER A 99 -5.48 -6.70 -4.22
CA SER A 99 -6.24 -7.74 -3.51
C SER A 99 -7.12 -7.21 -2.38
N ASP A 100 -6.79 -6.05 -1.79
CA ASP A 100 -7.53 -5.46 -0.67
C ASP A 100 -8.19 -4.13 -1.07
N ARG A 101 -9.53 -4.11 -1.06
CA ARG A 101 -10.32 -2.93 -1.44
C ARG A 101 -10.15 -1.75 -0.49
N ALA A 102 -9.95 -2.00 0.81
CA ALA A 102 -9.73 -0.94 1.78
C ALA A 102 -8.38 -0.27 1.52
N VAL A 103 -7.34 -1.05 1.23
CA VAL A 103 -6.02 -0.54 0.85
C VAL A 103 -6.07 0.25 -0.45
N SER A 104 -6.69 -0.29 -1.50
CA SER A 104 -6.76 0.38 -2.79
C SER A 104 -7.56 1.70 -2.72
N THR A 105 -8.67 1.70 -1.97
CA THR A 105 -9.50 2.90 -1.75
C THR A 105 -8.76 3.93 -0.90
N ALA A 106 -8.10 3.51 0.19
CA ALA A 106 -7.26 4.37 1.01
C ALA A 106 -6.18 5.05 0.16
N GLU A 107 -5.53 4.31 -0.72
CA GLU A 107 -4.44 4.85 -1.54
C GLU A 107 -4.94 5.81 -2.63
N GLN A 108 -6.15 5.59 -3.18
CA GLN A 108 -6.79 6.56 -4.05
C GLN A 108 -7.14 7.86 -3.30
N LEU A 109 -7.71 7.74 -2.09
CA LEU A 109 -8.05 8.86 -1.23
C LEU A 109 -6.81 9.65 -0.79
N THR A 110 -5.72 8.96 -0.42
CA THR A 110 -4.45 9.59 -0.07
C THR A 110 -3.95 10.45 -1.22
N ARG A 111 -3.89 9.95 -2.46
CA ARG A 111 -3.46 10.75 -3.62
C ARG A 111 -4.36 11.95 -3.87
N LEU A 112 -5.68 11.76 -3.77
CA LEU A 112 -6.65 12.81 -4.05
C LEU A 112 -6.63 13.92 -2.98
N LEU A 113 -6.42 13.56 -1.72
CA LEU A 113 -6.59 14.44 -0.57
C LEU A 113 -5.27 14.91 0.05
N ALA A 114 -4.10 14.50 -0.46
CA ALA A 114 -2.80 14.87 0.10
C ALA A 114 -2.59 16.38 0.31
N GLY A 115 -3.20 17.23 -0.53
CA GLY A 115 -3.13 18.69 -0.40
C GLY A 115 -4.15 19.32 0.55
N PHE A 116 -5.11 18.55 1.07
CA PHE A 116 -6.28 19.07 1.79
C PHE A 116 -6.60 18.31 3.09
N ASN A 117 -5.94 17.18 3.35
CA ASN A 117 -6.21 16.31 4.49
C ASN A 117 -4.91 15.91 5.19
N ASP A 118 -4.86 16.14 6.51
CA ASP A 118 -3.65 15.92 7.32
C ASP A 118 -3.22 14.45 7.41
N ALA A 119 -4.17 13.51 7.44
CA ALA A 119 -3.83 12.10 7.45
C ALA A 119 -3.22 11.69 6.10
N ALA A 120 -3.83 12.13 5.00
CA ALA A 120 -3.32 11.89 3.64
C ALA A 120 -1.91 12.49 3.42
N SER A 121 -1.66 13.71 3.89
CA SER A 121 -0.39 14.41 3.66
C SER A 121 0.81 13.74 4.34
N ARG A 122 0.59 12.97 5.41
CA ARG A 122 1.63 12.26 6.17
C ARG A 122 1.99 10.90 5.60
N VAL A 123 1.09 10.26 4.85
CA VAL A 123 1.28 8.89 4.36
C VAL A 123 2.57 8.72 3.57
N TRP A 124 2.84 9.66 2.64
CA TRP A 124 4.00 9.57 1.75
C TRP A 124 5.32 9.78 2.51
N PRO A 125 5.51 10.87 3.27
CA PRO A 125 6.70 11.03 4.12
C PRO A 125 6.97 9.84 5.03
N ASP A 126 5.94 9.32 5.72
CA ASP A 126 6.11 8.20 6.65
C ASP A 126 6.54 6.92 5.94
N ARG A 127 5.93 6.61 4.79
CA ARG A 127 6.28 5.44 3.98
C ARG A 127 7.70 5.56 3.42
N LEU A 128 8.07 6.73 2.92
CA LEU A 128 9.39 6.98 2.38
C LEU A 128 10.46 6.88 3.47
N GLN A 129 10.20 7.41 4.67
CA GLN A 129 11.13 7.31 5.80
C GLN A 129 11.36 5.85 6.23
N ALA A 130 10.33 5.01 6.20
CA ALA A 130 10.48 3.57 6.49
C ALA A 130 11.38 2.87 5.46
N MET A 131 11.26 3.23 4.18
CA MET A 131 12.12 2.72 3.12
C MET A 131 13.55 3.23 3.23
N ILE A 132 13.75 4.52 3.55
CA ILE A 132 15.08 5.11 3.77
C ILE A 132 15.80 4.37 4.90
N THR A 133 15.09 4.07 5.99
CA THR A 133 15.65 3.32 7.11
C THR A 133 16.17 1.94 6.67
N GLN A 134 15.45 1.24 5.78
CA GLN A 134 15.94 -0.03 5.23
C GLN A 134 17.08 0.16 4.22
N ALA A 135 17.06 1.23 3.41
CA ALA A 135 18.15 1.53 2.50
C ALA A 135 19.47 1.83 3.25
N ASP A 136 19.41 2.56 4.37
CA ASP A 136 20.57 2.80 5.24
C ASP A 136 21.15 1.50 5.79
N LEU A 137 20.28 0.58 6.23
CA LEU A 137 20.70 -0.74 6.70
C LEU A 137 21.31 -1.59 5.57
N ALA A 138 20.69 -1.59 4.39
CA ALA A 138 21.20 -2.30 3.22
C ALA A 138 22.56 -1.75 2.76
N SER A 139 22.79 -0.45 2.92
CA SER A 139 24.08 0.19 2.70
C SER A 139 25.12 -0.28 3.73
N ALA A 140 24.74 -0.40 5.01
CA ALA A 140 25.62 -0.90 6.07
C ALA A 140 25.95 -2.41 5.92
N GLU A 141 25.01 -3.21 5.42
CA GLU A 141 25.21 -4.61 4.98
C GLU A 141 26.07 -4.68 3.69
N GLY A 142 26.18 -3.54 3.01
CA GLY A 142 26.92 -3.31 1.78
C GLY A 142 26.23 -3.91 0.54
N ASP A 143 24.95 -4.26 0.62
CA ASP A 143 24.17 -4.74 -0.51
C ASP A 143 23.87 -3.64 -1.53
N LEU A 144 23.94 -2.38 -1.12
CA LEU A 144 23.90 -1.21 -2.01
C LEU A 144 25.30 -0.83 -2.49
N ARG A 145 25.39 -0.24 -3.69
CA ARG A 145 26.63 0.37 -4.19
C ARG A 145 27.04 1.56 -3.33
N GLU A 146 28.34 1.78 -3.21
CA GLU A 146 28.91 2.89 -2.44
C GLU A 146 28.50 4.25 -3.01
N GLY A 147 28.20 5.20 -2.11
CA GLY A 147 27.90 6.58 -2.46
C GLY A 147 26.49 6.85 -2.97
N LEU A 148 25.59 5.85 -2.94
CA LEU A 148 24.17 6.07 -3.24
C LEU A 148 23.46 6.81 -2.10
N ASP A 149 22.54 7.69 -2.47
CA ASP A 149 21.64 8.35 -1.54
C ASP A 149 20.45 7.42 -1.22
N SER A 150 20.30 7.05 0.06
CA SER A 150 19.20 6.22 0.57
C SER A 150 17.82 6.77 0.24
N TYR A 151 17.66 8.10 0.16
CA TYR A 151 16.43 8.74 -0.29
C TYR A 151 16.11 8.35 -1.73
N VAL A 152 17.08 8.52 -2.64
CA VAL A 152 16.90 8.27 -4.08
C VAL A 152 16.63 6.80 -4.35
N VAL A 153 17.33 5.89 -3.66
CA VAL A 153 17.10 4.45 -3.76
C VAL A 153 15.68 4.09 -3.31
N SER A 154 15.26 4.63 -2.16
CA SER A 154 13.93 4.39 -1.59
C SER A 154 12.80 4.92 -2.46
N GLU A 155 12.97 6.15 -2.99
CA GLU A 155 12.02 6.77 -3.90
C GLU A 155 11.90 5.97 -5.21
N ALA A 156 13.01 5.53 -5.79
CA ALA A 156 13.01 4.72 -7.02
C ALA A 156 12.29 3.38 -6.83
N ILE A 157 12.57 2.67 -5.72
CA ILE A 157 11.93 1.38 -5.41
C ILE A 157 10.43 1.56 -5.15
N LEU A 158 10.02 2.57 -4.37
CA LEU A 158 8.60 2.86 -4.17
C LEU A 158 7.91 3.27 -5.48
N GLY A 159 8.55 4.14 -6.26
CA GLY A 159 8.06 4.59 -7.57
C GLY A 159 7.79 3.43 -8.52
N ALA A 160 8.62 2.38 -8.50
CA ALA A 160 8.41 1.17 -9.28
C ALA A 160 7.07 0.48 -8.97
N VAL A 161 6.66 0.40 -7.69
CA VAL A 161 5.35 -0.17 -7.29
C VAL A 161 4.19 0.65 -7.80
N PHE A 162 4.21 1.96 -7.55
CA PHE A 162 3.07 2.80 -7.93
C PHE A 162 2.96 2.92 -9.44
N GLY A 163 4.09 3.02 -10.14
CA GLY A 163 4.13 3.00 -11.60
C GLY A 163 3.58 1.68 -12.15
N ALA A 164 4.02 0.55 -11.61
CA ALA A 164 3.54 -0.77 -12.03
C ALA A 164 2.01 -0.91 -11.85
N ASN A 165 1.48 -0.50 -10.70
CA ASN A 165 0.05 -0.52 -10.42
C ASN A 165 -0.73 0.43 -11.33
N LEU A 166 -0.28 1.68 -11.49
CA LEU A 166 -0.91 2.67 -12.37
C LEU A 166 -1.03 2.15 -13.81
N PHE A 167 0.05 1.58 -14.35
CA PHE A 167 0.02 1.03 -15.71
C PHE A 167 -0.78 -0.27 -15.82
N SER A 168 -0.78 -1.11 -14.78
CA SER A 168 -1.60 -2.33 -14.73
C SER A 168 -3.09 -1.97 -14.76
N ASP A 169 -3.52 -1.03 -13.91
CA ASP A 169 -4.91 -0.56 -13.87
C ASP A 169 -5.36 0.00 -15.21
N ALA A 170 -4.51 0.82 -15.85
CA ALA A 170 -4.77 1.37 -17.18
C ALA A 170 -4.86 0.28 -18.28
N ALA A 171 -4.25 -0.88 -18.07
CA ALA A 171 -4.22 -2.00 -19.00
C ALA A 171 -5.23 -3.12 -18.68
N GLY A 172 -6.08 -2.95 -17.66
CA GLY A 172 -7.11 -3.94 -17.28
C GLY A 172 -6.76 -4.85 -16.09
N GLY A 173 -5.68 -4.57 -15.35
CA GLY A 173 -5.56 -4.96 -13.93
C GLY A 173 -5.06 -6.37 -13.60
N SER A 174 -4.08 -6.92 -14.33
CA SER A 174 -3.59 -8.29 -14.05
C SER A 174 -2.08 -8.49 -14.11
N ASP A 175 -1.30 -7.48 -14.49
CA ASP A 175 0.14 -7.62 -14.76
C ASP A 175 1.05 -6.78 -13.84
N HIS A 176 0.49 -6.20 -12.77
CA HIS A 176 1.19 -5.35 -11.80
C HIS A 176 2.49 -5.97 -11.24
N LEU A 177 2.47 -7.24 -10.79
CA LEU A 177 3.69 -7.89 -10.26
C LEU A 177 4.76 -8.06 -11.35
N MET A 178 4.37 -8.45 -12.56
CA MET A 178 5.31 -8.58 -13.69
C MET A 178 5.91 -7.23 -14.08
N ARG A 179 5.13 -6.14 -14.04
CA ARG A 179 5.62 -4.77 -14.29
C ARG A 179 6.58 -4.30 -13.20
N LEU A 180 6.29 -4.64 -11.95
CA LEU A 180 7.17 -4.36 -10.82
C LEU A 180 8.49 -5.11 -10.97
N THR A 181 8.46 -6.42 -11.24
CA THR A 181 9.65 -7.25 -11.50
C THR A 181 10.53 -6.62 -12.56
N ARG A 182 9.98 -6.25 -13.73
CA ARG A 182 10.75 -5.62 -14.82
C ARG A 182 11.35 -4.28 -14.42
N SER A 183 10.60 -3.46 -13.67
CA SER A 183 11.10 -2.18 -13.17
C SER A 183 12.28 -2.39 -12.21
N LEU A 184 12.17 -3.35 -11.29
CA LEU A 184 13.25 -3.68 -10.37
C LEU A 184 14.45 -4.29 -11.10
N GLU A 185 14.26 -5.20 -12.06
CA GLU A 185 15.35 -5.75 -12.89
C GLU A 185 16.17 -4.68 -13.61
N LEU A 186 15.53 -3.58 -14.03
CA LEU A 186 16.19 -2.42 -14.61
C LEU A 186 16.93 -1.56 -13.56
N LEU A 187 16.38 -1.44 -12.35
CA LEU A 187 16.98 -0.66 -11.25
C LEU A 187 18.14 -1.39 -10.56
N LEU A 188 18.06 -2.72 -10.39
CA LEU A 188 19.03 -3.52 -9.63
C LEU A 188 20.50 -3.27 -10.04
N PRO A 189 20.87 -3.26 -11.34
CA PRO A 189 22.26 -3.01 -11.74
C PRO A 189 22.76 -1.61 -11.40
N ALA A 190 21.87 -0.65 -11.16
CA ALA A 190 22.25 0.71 -10.76
C ALA A 190 22.40 0.84 -9.24
N ILE A 191 21.68 0.04 -8.45
CA ILE A 191 21.61 0.20 -6.99
C ILE A 191 22.37 -0.88 -6.20
N VAL A 192 22.45 -2.11 -6.70
CA VAL A 192 23.01 -3.26 -5.96
C VAL A 192 24.50 -3.40 -6.19
N ALA A 193 25.24 -3.72 -5.12
CA ALA A 193 26.66 -4.02 -5.19
C ALA A 193 26.93 -5.21 -6.11
N ASP A 194 28.01 -5.14 -6.91
CA ASP A 194 28.30 -6.15 -7.93
C ASP A 194 28.41 -7.57 -7.36
N ARG A 195 28.85 -7.70 -6.11
CA ARG A 195 28.99 -9.00 -5.41
C ARG A 195 27.66 -9.69 -5.10
N SER A 196 26.56 -8.95 -4.99
CA SER A 196 25.23 -9.47 -4.63
C SER A 196 24.20 -9.28 -5.75
N LEU A 197 24.57 -8.66 -6.88
CA LEU A 197 23.65 -8.38 -7.99
C LEU A 197 22.94 -9.63 -8.53
N ASP A 198 23.68 -10.71 -8.79
CA ASP A 198 23.07 -11.93 -9.34
C ASP A 198 22.10 -12.59 -8.36
N TYR A 199 22.43 -12.55 -7.06
CA TYR A 199 21.53 -13.00 -6.00
C TYR A 199 20.21 -12.21 -6.01
N PHE A 200 20.27 -10.88 -6.03
CA PHE A 200 19.06 -10.06 -5.99
C PHE A 200 18.23 -10.13 -7.28
N ARG A 201 18.84 -10.41 -8.44
CA ARG A 201 18.12 -10.72 -9.68
C ARG A 201 17.29 -11.99 -9.53
N GLU A 202 17.89 -13.06 -9.01
CA GLU A 202 17.16 -14.30 -8.74
C GLU A 202 16.07 -14.11 -7.68
N PHE A 203 16.35 -13.32 -6.65
CA PHE A 203 15.39 -12.99 -5.60
C PHE A 203 14.16 -12.31 -6.20
N VAL A 204 14.34 -11.20 -6.93
CA VAL A 204 13.26 -10.45 -7.59
C VAL A 204 12.47 -11.32 -8.58
N ALA A 205 13.14 -12.21 -9.33
CA ALA A 205 12.48 -13.11 -10.27
C ALA A 205 11.56 -14.15 -9.58
N ARG A 206 11.86 -14.51 -8.32
CA ARG A 206 11.07 -15.49 -7.55
C ARG A 206 9.93 -14.85 -6.77
N GLU A 207 10.01 -13.56 -6.46
CA GLU A 207 9.02 -12.86 -5.64
C GLU A 207 7.57 -12.97 -6.17
N PRO A 208 7.26 -12.76 -7.46
CA PRO A 208 5.88 -12.90 -7.97
C PRO A 208 5.25 -14.26 -7.70
N LEU A 209 6.06 -15.33 -7.64
CA LEU A 209 5.60 -16.70 -7.41
C LEU A 209 5.14 -16.93 -5.96
N ARG A 210 5.59 -16.08 -5.02
CA ARG A 210 5.18 -16.13 -3.62
C ARG A 210 3.80 -15.51 -3.39
N HIS A 211 3.40 -14.60 -4.28
CA HIS A 211 2.12 -13.89 -4.23
C HIS A 211 1.03 -14.53 -5.11
N HIS A 212 1.43 -15.36 -6.08
CA HIS A 212 0.52 -16.26 -6.79
C HIS A 212 0.81 -17.73 -6.45
N PRO A 213 0.14 -18.34 -5.46
CA PRO A 213 0.21 -19.78 -5.28
C PRO A 213 -0.51 -20.45 -6.47
N ALA A 214 0.27 -20.82 -7.49
CA ALA A 214 -0.03 -21.78 -8.55
C ALA A 214 -1.53 -21.96 -8.94
N THR A 215 -2.01 -21.15 -9.89
CA THR A 215 -2.98 -21.61 -10.90
C THR A 215 -2.27 -22.33 -12.05
N ALA A 216 -1.35 -23.24 -11.70
CA ALA A 216 -0.60 -24.08 -12.64
C ALA A 216 -0.71 -25.56 -12.22
N ALA A 217 -1.95 -26.04 -12.13
CA ALA A 217 -2.30 -27.45 -12.17
C ALA A 217 -3.71 -27.56 -12.76
N GLY A 218 -3.77 -27.62 -14.09
CA GLY A 218 -4.98 -27.85 -14.88
C GLY A 218 -4.58 -28.48 -16.20
#